data_AF-X1M7X1-F1
#
_entry.id   AF-X1M7X1-F1
#
_cell.length_a   1.000
_cell.length_b   1.000
_cell.length_c   1.000
_cell.angle_alpha   90.00
_cell.angle_beta   90.00
_cell.angle_gamma   90.00
#
_symmetry.space_group_name_H-M   'P 1'
#
loop_
_entity.id
_entity.type
_entity.pdbx_description
1 polymer ?
#
loop_
_entity_poly.entity_id
_entity_poly.type
_entity_poly.pdbx_seq_one_letter_code
_entity_poly.pdbx_strand_id
1 'polypeptide(L)'
;MGHKLFKSDDARVDEIRKVLEANTVLPWPDSFVKAGWTNEKHDDQFEVPLVIGDDPHHWGHRTEKANTLVNFCGEAYVELSPDLALKHKIEEGDLVRVESQVGKVVVSARISDYIDNNVVFIPRNFSSTPVTSLLMRKQRVDRVKISR
;
A
#
# COMPACT_ATOMS: atom_id res chain seq x y z
N MET A 1 -18.40 24.14 14.20
CA MET A 1 -19.78 24.19 14.72
C MET A 1 -20.62 23.22 13.92
N GLY A 2 -21.23 22.22 14.57
CA GLY A 2 -22.07 21.24 13.90
C GLY A 2 -23.45 21.85 13.61
N HIS A 3 -23.84 21.90 12.33
CA HIS A 3 -25.22 22.24 11.98
C HIS A 3 -26.14 21.07 12.34
N LYS A 4 -27.39 21.36 12.70
CA LYS A 4 -28.39 20.32 12.92
C LYS A 4 -28.63 19.57 11.60
N LEU A 5 -28.53 18.25 11.66
CA LEU A 5 -28.70 17.37 10.51
C LEU A 5 -30.12 17.46 9.91
N PHE A 6 -31.13 17.69 10.76
CA PHE A 6 -32.53 17.86 10.36
C PHE A 6 -33.08 19.20 10.85
N LYS A 7 -34.02 19.76 10.08
CA LYS A 7 -34.65 21.06 10.38
C LYS A 7 -35.65 20.97 11.55
N SER A 8 -36.28 19.82 11.75
CA SER A 8 -37.20 19.51 12.84
C SER A 8 -37.25 18.00 13.10
N ASP A 9 -37.87 17.60 14.21
CA ASP A 9 -38.09 16.20 14.53
C ASP A 9 -39.03 15.52 13.51
N ASP A 10 -40.03 16.24 13.01
CA ASP A 10 -40.89 15.77 11.93
C ASP A 10 -40.12 15.52 10.63
N ALA A 11 -39.22 16.44 10.26
CA ALA A 11 -38.38 16.27 9.08
C ALA A 11 -37.47 15.04 9.18
N ARG A 12 -36.96 14.75 10.38
CA ARG A 12 -36.21 13.52 10.66
C ARG A 12 -37.07 12.27 10.49
N VAL A 13 -38.27 12.27 11.05
CA VAL A 13 -39.20 11.12 10.97
C VAL A 13 -39.61 10.84 9.54
N ASP A 14 -39.85 11.88 8.74
CA ASP A 14 -40.18 11.74 7.33
C ASP A 14 -39.02 11.19 6.50
N GLU A 15 -37.79 11.59 6.79
CA GLU A 15 -36.60 11.03 6.14
C GLU A 15 -36.37 9.56 6.52
N ILE A 16 -36.54 9.21 7.79
CA ILE A 16 -36.49 7.82 8.26
C ILE A 16 -37.54 6.99 7.51
N ARG A 17 -38.77 7.48 7.40
CA ARG A 17 -39.85 6.77 6.69
C ARG A 17 -39.50 6.55 5.22
N LYS A 18 -38.98 7.57 4.52
CA LYS A 18 -38.52 7.45 3.13
C LYS A 18 -37.43 6.40 2.95
N VAL A 19 -36.48 6.31 3.88
CA VAL A 19 -35.40 5.30 3.82
C VAL A 19 -35.94 3.90 4.09
N LEU A 20 -36.89 3.75 5.02
CA LEU A 20 -37.52 2.45 5.31
C LEU A 20 -38.43 1.97 4.17
N GLU A 21 -39.05 2.89 3.44
CA GLU A 21 -39.84 2.61 2.22
C GLU A 21 -38.95 2.36 1.00
N ALA A 22 -37.68 2.76 1.03
CA ALA A 22 -36.74 2.53 -0.05
C ALA A 22 -36.40 1.04 -0.15
N ASN A 23 -37.08 0.34 -1.06
CA ASN A 23 -36.81 -1.04 -1.36
C ASN A 23 -35.69 -1.14 -2.40
N THR A 24 -34.45 -1.30 -1.93
CA THR A 24 -33.25 -1.49 -2.78
C THR A 24 -32.97 -2.97 -3.04
N VAL A 25 -34.00 -3.78 -3.28
CA VAL A 25 -33.80 -5.10 -3.88
C VAL A 25 -33.52 -4.88 -5.37
N LEU A 26 -32.28 -4.49 -5.66
CA LEU A 26 -31.75 -4.55 -7.01
C LEU A 26 -31.61 -6.04 -7.35
N PRO A 27 -32.22 -6.52 -8.44
CA PRO A 27 -31.98 -7.88 -8.89
C PRO A 27 -30.47 -8.03 -9.12
N TRP A 28 -29.90 -9.13 -8.63
CA TRP A 28 -28.52 -9.45 -8.95
C TRP A 28 -28.40 -9.52 -10.48
N PRO A 29 -27.42 -8.83 -11.08
CA PRO A 29 -27.23 -8.92 -12.52
C PRO A 29 -26.88 -10.37 -12.89
N ASP A 30 -27.65 -10.98 -13.79
CA ASP A 30 -27.35 -12.32 -14.32
C ASP A 30 -26.06 -12.34 -15.17
N SER A 31 -25.58 -11.16 -15.56
CA SER A 31 -24.35 -10.96 -16.33
C SER A 31 -23.13 -10.79 -15.42
N PHE A 32 -22.60 -11.89 -14.90
CA PHE A 32 -21.29 -11.87 -14.25
C PHE A 32 -20.18 -11.77 -15.31
N VAL A 33 -19.24 -10.84 -15.11
CA VAL A 33 -17.99 -10.81 -15.89
C VAL A 33 -17.05 -11.84 -15.29
N LYS A 34 -16.61 -12.82 -16.09
CA LYS A 34 -15.58 -13.77 -15.66
C LYS A 34 -14.30 -12.99 -15.33
N ALA A 35 -13.90 -12.99 -14.06
CA ALA A 35 -12.62 -12.44 -13.64
C ALA A 35 -11.50 -13.23 -14.33
N GLY A 36 -10.77 -12.56 -15.20
CA GLY A 36 -9.61 -13.11 -15.90
C GLY A 36 -8.35 -12.35 -15.51
N TRP A 37 -7.20 -13.02 -15.66
CA TRP A 37 -5.91 -12.36 -15.57
C TRP A 37 -5.72 -11.42 -16.76
N THR A 38 -5.47 -10.15 -16.48
CA THR A 38 -5.03 -9.18 -17.50
C THR A 38 -3.51 -9.11 -17.49
N ASN A 39 -2.87 -9.47 -18.60
CA ASN A 39 -1.46 -9.19 -18.80
C ASN A 39 -1.28 -7.70 -19.10
N GLU A 40 -1.09 -6.90 -18.07
CA GLU A 40 -0.68 -5.52 -18.24
C GLU A 40 0.74 -5.49 -18.81
N LYS A 41 0.91 -4.76 -19.92
CA LYS A 41 2.25 -4.44 -20.42
C LYS A 41 2.94 -3.58 -19.36
N HIS A 42 4.07 -4.06 -18.88
CA HIS A 42 4.98 -3.30 -18.04
C HIS A 42 6.25 -3.01 -18.82
N ASP A 43 7.02 -2.05 -18.33
CA ASP A 43 8.33 -1.73 -18.85
C ASP A 43 9.33 -2.76 -18.29
N ASP A 44 10.09 -3.41 -19.17
CA ASP A 44 11.08 -4.43 -18.82
C ASP A 44 12.18 -3.89 -17.89
N GLN A 45 12.36 -2.56 -17.80
CA GLN A 45 13.28 -1.94 -16.85
C GLN A 45 12.85 -2.10 -15.39
N PHE A 46 11.55 -2.27 -15.14
CA PHE A 46 10.94 -2.37 -13.81
C PHE A 46 10.28 -3.74 -13.67
N GLU A 47 11.10 -4.75 -13.39
CA GLU A 47 10.65 -6.16 -13.37
C GLU A 47 9.96 -6.56 -12.06
N VAL A 48 10.31 -5.94 -10.93
CA VAL A 48 9.91 -6.41 -9.59
C VAL A 48 8.62 -5.71 -9.16
N PRO A 49 7.51 -6.43 -8.89
CA PRO A 49 6.32 -5.83 -8.28
C PRO A 49 6.61 -5.21 -6.91
N LEU A 50 6.01 -4.04 -6.67
CA LEU A 50 6.08 -3.32 -5.40
C LEU A 50 4.78 -3.52 -4.63
N VAL A 51 4.92 -3.93 -3.37
CA VAL A 51 3.83 -3.94 -2.40
C VAL A 51 4.14 -2.90 -1.33
N ILE A 52 3.19 -1.99 -1.10
CA ILE A 52 3.26 -1.04 0.00
C ILE A 52 2.19 -1.42 1.01
N GLY A 53 2.59 -1.48 2.29
CA GLY A 53 1.67 -1.67 3.39
C GLY A 53 2.10 -0.89 4.61
N ASP A 54 1.60 -1.30 5.78
CA ASP A 54 1.88 -0.66 7.04
C ASP A 54 2.77 -1.55 7.92
N ASP A 55 3.84 -0.98 8.46
CA ASP A 55 4.63 -1.60 9.53
C ASP A 55 3.75 -1.72 10.81
N PRO A 56 3.79 -2.87 11.52
CA PRO A 56 2.91 -3.10 12.68
C PRO A 56 3.21 -2.23 13.90
N HIS A 57 4.40 -1.63 14.00
CA HIS A 57 4.84 -0.85 15.15
C HIS A 57 4.66 0.66 14.95
N HIS A 58 4.64 1.14 13.69
CA HIS A 58 4.60 2.57 13.38
C HIS A 58 3.28 3.04 12.74
N TRP A 59 2.78 4.19 13.20
CA TRP A 59 1.67 4.94 12.61
C TRP A 59 2.10 6.36 12.22
N GLY A 60 3.10 6.45 11.34
CA GLY A 60 3.62 7.72 10.83
C GLY A 60 4.23 8.59 11.91
N HIS A 61 4.12 9.90 11.70
CA HIS A 61 4.66 10.95 12.56
C HIS A 61 4.26 10.87 14.06
N ARG A 62 3.22 10.11 14.41
CA ARG A 62 2.75 9.97 15.79
C ARG A 62 3.67 9.08 16.63
N THR A 63 4.26 8.05 16.03
CA THR A 63 5.02 7.01 16.73
C THR A 63 6.51 7.06 16.40
N GLU A 64 6.92 7.68 15.30
CA GLU A 64 8.33 7.86 14.92
C GLU A 64 9.17 8.60 15.98
N LYS A 65 8.56 9.35 16.90
CA LYS A 65 9.26 10.06 17.99
C LYS A 65 9.36 9.24 19.28
N ALA A 66 8.75 8.05 19.35
CA ALA A 66 8.77 7.22 20.54
C ALA A 66 10.05 6.37 20.57
N ASN A 67 10.97 6.66 21.50
CA ASN A 67 12.26 5.98 21.61
C ASN A 67 12.15 4.45 21.66
N THR A 68 11.13 3.91 22.34
CA THR A 68 10.93 2.45 22.43
C THR A 68 10.64 1.84 21.06
N LEU A 69 9.88 2.50 20.20
CA LEU A 69 9.50 2.01 18.88
C LEU A 69 10.64 2.20 17.87
N VAL A 70 11.33 3.35 17.93
CA VAL A 70 12.54 3.61 17.12
C VAL A 70 13.62 2.55 17.34
N ASN A 71 13.76 2.04 18.57
CA ASN A 71 14.69 0.93 18.86
C ASN A 71 14.29 -0.40 18.22
N PHE A 72 13.01 -0.61 17.87
CA PHE A 72 12.54 -1.78 17.13
C PHE A 72 12.66 -1.57 15.62
N CYS A 73 12.23 -0.42 15.11
CA CYS A 73 12.29 -0.09 13.69
C CYS A 73 12.45 1.43 13.51
N GLY A 74 13.69 1.90 13.35
CA GLY A 74 14.00 3.32 13.31
C GLY A 74 13.85 3.98 11.94
N GLU A 75 13.86 3.19 10.88
CA GLU A 75 13.92 3.66 9.50
C GLU A 75 13.11 2.78 8.54
N ALA A 76 12.77 3.35 7.39
CA ALA A 76 12.14 2.60 6.32
C ALA A 76 13.10 1.55 5.75
N TYR A 77 12.57 0.36 5.50
CA TYR A 77 13.31 -0.78 4.96
C TYR A 77 12.61 -1.33 3.71
N VAL A 78 13.33 -2.08 2.88
CA VAL A 78 12.74 -2.93 1.84
C VAL A 78 12.87 -4.38 2.26
N GLU A 79 11.74 -5.09 2.29
CA GLU A 79 11.71 -6.52 2.58
C GLU A 79 11.62 -7.33 1.29
N LEU A 80 12.48 -8.34 1.16
CA LEU A 80 12.55 -9.21 -0.02
C LEU A 80 12.92 -10.66 0.35
N SER A 81 12.59 -11.58 -0.56
CA SER A 81 12.93 -13.00 -0.40
C SER A 81 14.45 -13.24 -0.48
N PRO A 82 14.97 -14.32 0.15
CA PRO A 82 16.37 -14.73 0.00
C PRO A 82 16.77 -14.93 -1.46
N ASP A 83 15.89 -15.52 -2.28
CA ASP A 83 16.13 -15.77 -3.70
C ASP A 83 16.25 -14.47 -4.51
N LEU A 84 15.39 -13.49 -4.24
CA LEU A 84 15.46 -12.18 -4.89
C LEU A 84 16.71 -11.43 -4.44
N ALA A 85 17.09 -11.53 -3.15
CA ALA A 85 18.29 -10.91 -2.62
C ALA A 85 19.53 -11.48 -3.30
N LEU A 86 19.60 -12.81 -3.44
CA LEU A 86 20.68 -13.50 -4.14
C LEU A 86 20.75 -13.10 -5.62
N LYS A 87 19.61 -13.04 -6.33
CA LYS A 87 19.54 -12.61 -7.74
C LYS A 87 20.13 -11.21 -7.93
N HIS A 88 19.85 -10.30 -7.01
CA HIS A 88 20.28 -8.90 -7.08
C HIS A 88 21.59 -8.60 -6.30
N LYS A 89 22.20 -9.62 -5.66
CA LYS A 89 23.42 -9.50 -4.84
C LYS A 89 23.28 -8.48 -3.70
N ILE A 90 22.13 -8.51 -3.04
CA ILE A 90 21.77 -7.69 -1.89
C ILE A 90 21.97 -8.53 -0.63
N GLU A 91 22.62 -7.97 0.38
CA GLU A 91 22.81 -8.57 1.70
C GLU A 91 21.91 -7.88 2.74
N GLU A 92 21.70 -8.53 3.89
CA GLU A 92 20.96 -7.95 5.01
C GLU A 92 21.56 -6.59 5.42
N GLY A 93 20.72 -5.56 5.52
CA GLY A 93 21.12 -4.20 5.90
C GLY A 93 21.76 -3.37 4.79
N ASP A 94 21.94 -3.92 3.57
CA ASP A 94 22.44 -3.13 2.44
C ASP A 94 21.50 -1.96 2.13
N LEU A 95 22.06 -0.81 1.78
CA LEU A 95 21.25 0.28 1.23
C LEU A 95 20.85 -0.07 -0.20
N VAL A 96 19.56 -0.24 -0.43
CA VAL A 96 18.99 -0.58 -1.73
C VAL A 96 18.26 0.63 -2.28
N ARG A 97 18.63 1.00 -3.50
CA ARG A 97 17.87 1.96 -4.30
C ARG A 97 16.70 1.25 -4.96
N VAL A 98 15.50 1.74 -4.67
CA VAL A 98 14.24 1.28 -5.26
C VAL A 98 13.70 2.39 -6.16
N GLU A 99 13.57 2.11 -7.45
CA GLU A 99 13.20 3.10 -8.47
C GLU A 99 11.98 2.62 -9.26
N SER A 100 11.05 3.53 -9.51
CA SER A 100 9.86 3.36 -10.34
C SER A 100 9.91 4.37 -11.49
N GLN A 101 8.90 4.36 -12.36
CA GLN A 101 8.76 5.36 -13.42
C GLN A 101 8.57 6.81 -12.92
N VAL A 102 8.09 6.99 -11.68
CA VAL A 102 7.68 8.30 -11.14
C VAL A 102 8.55 8.80 -10.00
N GLY A 103 9.38 7.94 -9.42
CA GLY A 103 10.11 8.27 -8.21
C GLY A 103 11.13 7.22 -7.83
N LYS A 104 11.94 7.54 -6.82
CA LYS A 104 12.98 6.68 -6.27
C LYS A 104 13.14 6.92 -4.78
N VAL A 105 13.51 5.87 -4.06
CA VAL A 105 13.87 5.91 -2.64
C VAL A 105 15.11 5.05 -2.38
N VAL A 106 15.77 5.28 -1.26
CA VAL A 106 16.87 4.44 -0.78
C VAL A 106 16.52 4.01 0.64
N VAL A 107 16.56 2.70 0.89
CA VAL A 107 16.13 2.06 2.14
C VAL A 107 17.02 0.86 2.46
N SER A 108 17.13 0.49 3.73
CA SER A 108 17.90 -0.69 4.15
C SER A 108 17.19 -1.99 3.77
N ALA A 109 17.93 -2.99 3.31
CA ALA A 109 17.41 -4.29 2.94
C ALA A 109 17.12 -5.14 4.18
N ARG A 110 16.00 -5.83 4.16
CA ARG A 110 15.60 -6.86 5.11
C ARG A 110 15.26 -8.13 4.35
N ILE A 111 16.02 -9.18 4.55
CA ILE A 111 15.83 -10.48 3.94
C ILE A 111 14.92 -11.29 4.86
N SER A 112 13.85 -11.83 4.29
CA SER A 112 12.78 -12.47 5.06
C SER A 112 12.31 -13.75 4.37
N ASP A 113 12.39 -14.86 5.09
CA ASP A 113 11.89 -16.18 4.63
C ASP A 113 10.35 -16.22 4.53
N TYR A 114 9.65 -15.19 5.00
CA TYR A 114 8.19 -15.08 4.92
C TYR A 114 7.72 -14.52 3.56
N ILE A 115 8.63 -13.92 2.78
CA ILE A 115 8.37 -13.49 1.41
C ILE A 115 8.95 -14.54 0.49
N ASP A 116 8.09 -15.30 -0.19
CA ASP A 116 8.51 -16.41 -1.06
C ASP A 116 8.42 -16.07 -2.56
N ASN A 117 7.97 -14.86 -2.89
CA ASN A 117 7.75 -14.40 -4.26
C ASN A 117 8.83 -13.38 -4.69
N ASN A 118 8.99 -13.21 -6.01
CA ASN A 118 9.79 -12.12 -6.60
C ASN A 118 9.10 -10.76 -6.46
N VAL A 119 8.88 -10.32 -5.22
CA VAL A 119 8.18 -9.08 -4.85
C VAL A 119 9.01 -8.35 -3.80
N VAL A 120 8.89 -7.03 -3.77
CA VAL A 120 9.44 -6.22 -2.68
C VAL A 120 8.32 -5.59 -1.88
N PHE A 121 8.47 -5.59 -0.56
CA PHE A 121 7.58 -4.90 0.36
C PHE A 121 8.29 -3.68 0.97
N ILE A 122 7.60 -2.55 1.04
CA ILE A 122 8.13 -1.35 1.72
C ILE A 122 7.01 -0.71 2.57
N PRO A 123 7.21 -0.52 3.89
CA PRO A 123 6.23 0.15 4.74
C PRO A 123 6.17 1.65 4.46
N ARG A 124 4.97 2.23 4.48
CA ARG A 124 4.75 3.68 4.23
C ARG A 124 4.74 4.54 5.49
N ASN A 125 5.06 3.96 6.64
CA ASN A 125 4.86 4.53 7.97
C ASN A 125 5.97 5.49 8.39
N PHE A 126 6.96 5.75 7.53
CA PHE A 126 8.13 6.55 7.84
C PHE A 126 8.10 7.85 7.04
N SER A 127 7.99 8.98 7.76
CA SER A 127 7.88 10.31 7.17
C SER A 127 9.13 10.78 6.43
N SER A 128 10.30 10.28 6.83
CA SER A 128 11.59 10.55 6.18
C SER A 128 11.69 9.94 4.77
N THR A 129 10.93 8.87 4.50
CA THR A 129 10.98 8.14 3.24
C THR A 129 9.57 8.02 2.65
N PRO A 130 9.16 8.94 1.75
CA PRO A 130 7.82 8.94 1.18
C PRO A 130 7.69 7.86 0.08
N VAL A 131 7.52 6.60 0.49
CA VAL A 131 7.44 5.43 -0.42
C VAL A 131 6.27 5.53 -1.40
N THR A 132 5.19 6.22 -1.02
CA THR A 132 4.04 6.47 -1.90
C THR A 132 4.40 7.28 -3.15
N SER A 133 5.56 7.94 -3.17
CA SER A 133 6.11 8.59 -4.38
C SER A 133 6.49 7.60 -5.49
N LEU A 134 6.55 6.30 -5.20
CA LEU A 134 6.79 5.23 -6.18
C LEU A 134 5.51 4.78 -6.92
N LEU A 135 4.32 5.17 -6.44
CA LEU A 135 3.05 4.66 -6.96
C LEU A 135 2.53 5.48 -8.15
N MET A 136 2.19 4.79 -9.24
CA MET A 136 1.57 5.35 -10.43
C MET A 136 0.06 5.11 -10.42
N ARG A 137 -0.74 6.17 -10.27
CA ARG A 137 -2.22 6.12 -10.20
C ARG A 137 -2.92 5.39 -11.36
N LYS A 138 -2.25 5.20 -12.51
CA LYS A 138 -2.83 4.58 -13.71
C LYS A 138 -2.47 3.10 -13.88
N GLN A 139 -1.62 2.54 -13.02
CA GLN A 139 -1.23 1.13 -13.07
C GLN A 139 -1.97 0.35 -11.99
N ARG A 140 -2.32 -0.91 -12.27
CA ARG A 140 -2.91 -1.79 -11.24
C ARG A 140 -1.85 -2.37 -10.32
N VAL A 141 -0.66 -2.65 -10.87
CA VAL A 141 0.50 -3.17 -10.15
C VAL A 141 1.68 -2.28 -10.47
N ASP A 142 2.15 -1.54 -9.47
CA ASP A 142 3.40 -0.80 -9.57
C ASP A 142 4.57 -1.77 -9.55
N ARG A 143 5.55 -1.51 -10.42
CA ARG A 143 6.80 -2.27 -10.49
C ARG A 143 7.99 -1.34 -10.35
N VAL A 144 9.06 -1.91 -9.82
CA VAL A 144 10.29 -1.21 -9.50
C VAL A 144 11.51 -1.96 -10.01
N LYS A 145 12.59 -1.21 -10.13
CA LYS A 145 13.95 -1.68 -10.29
C LYS A 145 14.63 -1.55 -8.94
N ILE A 146 15.31 -2.61 -8.52
CA ILE A 146 16.14 -2.61 -7.31
C ILE A 146 17.62 -2.73 -7.69
N SER A 147 18.44 -1.92 -7.03
CA SER A 147 19.90 -1.96 -7.19
C SER A 147 20.58 -1.61 -5.87
N ARG A 148 21.71 -2.26 -5.59
CA ARG A 148 22.65 -1.86 -4.54
C ARG A 148 23.33 -0.54 -4.88
#